data_AF-A0A3M0Y1X4-F1
#
_entry.id   AF-A0A3M0Y1X4-F1
#
_cell.length_a   1.000
_cell.length_b   1.000
_cell.length_c   1.000
_cell.angle_alpha   90.00
_cell.angle_beta   90.00
_cell.angle_gamma   90.00
#
_symmetry.space_group_name_H-M   'P 1'
#
loop_
_entity.id
_entity.type
_entity.pdbx_description
1 polymer ?
#
loop_
_entity_poly.entity_id
_entity_poly.type
_entity_poly.pdbx_seq_one_letter_code
_entity_poly.pdbx_strand_id
1 'polypeptide(L)'
;MLLQRALALDPTLKEAYTNLGNLYYQQRRYQQAIAMYKQALALDPTYVKARNNLGSAYLRLAMHQQAIEEFEKALQTDGTFSLAYYNLACVYARMGNTARAAHYLRQAIALEPEARRWAQSDEDFRSIRTALEVQKLLRP
;
A
#
# COMPACT_ATOMS: atom_id res chain seq x y z
N MET A 1 26.65 -12.55 18.16
CA MET A 1 25.48 -13.12 17.44
C MET A 1 24.18 -13.17 18.27
N LEU A 2 24.22 -13.25 19.61
CA LEU A 2 23.00 -13.23 20.44
C LEU A 2 22.30 -11.86 20.53
N LEU A 3 23.05 -10.74 20.44
CA LEU A 3 22.49 -9.38 20.57
C LEU A 3 21.56 -8.97 19.39
N GLN A 4 21.91 -9.37 18.16
CA GLN A 4 21.05 -9.17 16.97
C GLN A 4 19.75 -9.99 17.06
N ARG A 5 19.79 -11.16 17.70
CA ARG A 5 18.60 -12.00 17.96
C ARG A 5 17.75 -11.48 19.12
N ALA A 6 18.36 -10.82 20.10
CA ALA A 6 17.65 -10.19 21.22
C ALA A 6 16.88 -8.92 20.79
N LEU A 7 17.44 -8.11 19.88
CA LEU A 7 16.73 -6.99 19.24
C LEU A 7 15.61 -7.44 18.28
N ALA A 8 15.71 -8.66 17.74
CA ALA A 8 14.66 -9.27 16.91
C ALA A 8 13.44 -9.76 17.71
N LEU A 9 13.48 -9.69 19.04
CA LEU A 9 12.46 -10.24 19.94
C LEU A 9 11.66 -9.18 20.70
N ASP A 10 11.83 -7.89 20.41
CA ASP A 10 10.89 -6.86 20.86
C ASP A 10 9.87 -6.58 19.75
N PRO A 11 8.63 -7.11 19.83
CA PRO A 11 7.59 -6.85 18.84
C PRO A 11 7.29 -5.36 18.67
N THR A 12 7.66 -4.53 19.64
CA THR A 12 7.42 -3.08 19.59
C THR A 12 8.38 -2.35 18.64
N LEU A 13 9.54 -2.92 18.32
CA LEU A 13 10.56 -2.20 17.55
C LEU A 13 10.19 -2.07 16.07
N LYS A 14 9.60 -3.10 15.45
CA LYS A 14 9.05 -3.02 14.08
C LYS A 14 7.90 -2.02 13.98
N GLU A 15 7.09 -1.93 15.03
CA GLU A 15 6.00 -0.95 15.12
C GLU A 15 6.56 0.46 15.27
N ALA A 16 7.60 0.66 16.09
CA ALA A 16 8.28 1.95 16.24
C ALA A 16 8.87 2.45 14.93
N TYR A 17 9.58 1.59 14.18
CA TYR A 17 10.08 1.94 12.85
C TYR A 17 8.94 2.25 11.87
N THR A 18 7.84 1.49 11.90
CA THR A 18 6.68 1.76 11.04
C THR A 18 6.02 3.09 11.39
N ASN A 19 5.87 3.41 12.67
CA ASN A 19 5.30 4.67 13.14
C ASN A 19 6.20 5.85 12.76
N LEU A 20 7.52 5.73 12.93
CA LEU A 20 8.47 6.74 12.47
C LEU A 20 8.43 6.92 10.95
N GLY A 21 8.31 5.82 10.21
CA GLY A 21 8.07 5.85 8.76
C GLY A 21 6.80 6.62 8.39
N ASN A 22 5.71 6.42 9.14
CA ASN A 22 4.45 7.13 8.95
C ASN A 22 4.61 8.65 9.21
N LEU A 23 5.37 9.04 10.24
CA LEU A 23 5.67 10.44 10.52
C LEU A 23 6.43 11.09 9.36
N TYR A 24 7.44 10.41 8.81
CA TYR A 24 8.13 10.89 7.62
C TYR A 24 7.21 10.94 6.39
N TYR A 25 6.36 9.93 6.20
CA TYR A 25 5.40 9.89 5.10
C TYR A 25 4.43 11.09 5.14
N GLN A 26 3.89 11.42 6.31
CA GLN A 26 3.03 12.60 6.52
C GLN A 26 3.75 13.91 6.19
N GLN A 27 5.05 14.00 6.49
CA GLN A 27 5.91 15.13 6.10
C GLN A 27 6.32 15.11 4.61
N ARG A 28 5.76 14.19 3.81
CA ARG A 28 6.14 13.95 2.40
C ARG A 28 7.62 13.58 2.18
N ARG A 29 8.27 13.12 3.26
CA ARG A 29 9.67 12.68 3.30
C ARG A 29 9.77 11.20 2.94
N TYR A 30 9.36 10.87 1.73
CA TYR A 30 9.12 9.48 1.30
C TYR A 30 10.37 8.60 1.31
N GLN A 31 11.55 9.14 0.97
CA GLN A 31 12.80 8.38 1.04
C GLN A 31 13.15 7.97 2.48
N GLN A 32 12.96 8.87 3.45
CA GLN A 32 13.14 8.55 4.87
C GLN A 32 12.09 7.56 5.37
N ALA A 33 10.83 7.70 4.93
CA ALA A 33 9.78 6.73 5.23
C ALA A 33 10.15 5.32 4.73
N ILE A 34 10.62 5.19 3.49
CA ILE A 34 11.11 3.93 2.91
C ILE A 34 12.21 3.31 3.76
N ALA A 35 13.19 4.10 4.20
CA ALA A 35 14.27 3.60 5.04
C ALA A 35 13.73 3.00 6.34
N MET A 36 12.77 3.65 6.99
CA MET A 36 12.17 3.16 8.23
C MET A 36 11.29 1.92 8.02
N TYR A 37 10.46 1.89 6.99
CA TYR A 37 9.67 0.69 6.68
C TYR A 37 10.56 -0.52 6.34
N LYS A 38 11.69 -0.30 5.68
CA LYS A 38 12.68 -1.37 5.44
C LYS A 38 13.32 -1.87 6.73
N GLN A 39 13.57 -1.01 7.72
CA GLN A 39 14.03 -1.46 9.05
C GLN A 39 12.96 -2.31 9.75
N ALA A 40 11.68 -1.90 9.69
CA ALA A 40 10.59 -2.70 10.23
C ALA A 40 10.51 -4.10 9.58
N LEU A 41 10.68 -4.16 8.25
CA LEU A 41 10.66 -5.42 7.49
C LEU A 41 11.93 -6.27 7.67
N ALA A 42 13.06 -5.67 8.05
CA ALA A 42 14.26 -6.42 8.43
C ALA A 42 14.08 -7.15 9.76
N LEU A 43 13.25 -6.62 10.66
CA LEU A 43 12.86 -7.27 11.91
C LEU A 43 11.76 -8.31 11.70
N ASP A 44 10.77 -8.00 10.87
CA ASP A 44 9.67 -8.91 10.52
C ASP A 44 9.32 -8.79 9.03
N PRO A 45 9.85 -9.69 8.19
CA PRO A 45 9.58 -9.70 6.75
C PRO A 45 8.11 -9.98 6.39
N THR A 46 7.30 -10.45 7.33
CA THR A 46 5.87 -10.75 7.14
C THR A 46 4.96 -9.62 7.61
N TYR A 47 5.52 -8.49 8.05
CA TYR A 47 4.71 -7.41 8.61
C TYR A 47 3.93 -6.65 7.53
N VAL A 48 2.69 -7.09 7.29
CA VAL A 48 1.76 -6.63 6.24
C VAL A 48 1.62 -5.11 6.21
N LYS A 49 1.44 -4.47 7.37
CA LYS A 49 1.30 -3.00 7.49
C LYS A 49 2.54 -2.27 6.98
N ALA A 50 3.74 -2.73 7.32
CA ALA A 50 4.98 -2.13 6.85
C ALA A 50 5.18 -2.32 5.34
N ARG A 51 4.82 -3.48 4.78
CA ARG A 51 4.84 -3.71 3.32
C ARG A 51 3.91 -2.76 2.58
N ASN A 52 2.66 -2.65 3.04
CA ASN A 52 1.69 -1.73 2.46
C ASN A 52 2.17 -0.26 2.52
N ASN A 53 2.74 0.15 3.65
CA ASN A 53 3.21 1.52 3.80
C ASN A 53 4.48 1.78 2.96
N LEU A 54 5.35 0.79 2.82
CA LEU A 54 6.50 0.83 1.90
C LEU A 54 6.05 0.99 0.45
N GLY A 55 5.07 0.17 0.01
CA GLY A 55 4.48 0.28 -1.32
C GLY A 55 3.86 1.65 -1.57
N SER A 56 3.17 2.20 -0.56
CA SER A 56 2.57 3.55 -0.62
C SER A 56 3.64 4.64 -0.78
N ALA A 57 4.77 4.52 -0.07
CA ALA A 57 5.88 5.46 -0.21
C ALA A 57 6.53 5.39 -1.60
N TYR A 58 6.72 4.19 -2.16
CA TYR A 58 7.17 4.02 -3.55
C TYR A 58 6.19 4.63 -4.56
N LEU A 59 4.88 4.44 -4.36
CA LEU A 59 3.85 5.02 -5.22
C LEU A 59 3.93 6.56 -5.26
N ARG A 60 4.17 7.21 -4.10
CA ARG A 60 4.34 8.68 -4.04
C ARG A 60 5.60 9.16 -4.77
N LEU A 61 6.62 8.31 -4.91
CA LEU A 61 7.82 8.57 -5.71
C LEU A 61 7.70 8.10 -7.17
N ALA A 62 6.50 7.71 -7.63
CA ALA A 62 6.25 7.15 -8.96
C ALA A 62 7.07 5.87 -9.28
N MET A 63 7.57 5.19 -8.24
CA MET A 63 8.27 3.90 -8.33
C MET A 63 7.24 2.76 -8.41
N HIS A 64 6.48 2.72 -9.51
CA HIS A 64 5.30 1.88 -9.64
C HIS A 64 5.58 0.37 -9.51
N GLN A 65 6.68 -0.11 -10.10
CA GLN A 65 7.03 -1.52 -10.05
C GLN A 65 7.34 -1.97 -8.62
N GLN A 66 8.15 -1.20 -7.88
CA GLN A 66 8.44 -1.50 -6.47
C GLN A 66 7.19 -1.38 -5.58
N ALA A 67 6.28 -0.46 -5.90
CA ALA A 67 5.01 -0.37 -5.20
C ALA A 67 4.16 -1.63 -5.38
N ILE A 68 4.01 -2.09 -6.62
CA ILE A 68 3.26 -3.33 -6.97
C ILE A 68 3.85 -4.53 -6.22
N GLU A 69 5.18 -4.72 -6.29
CA GLU A 69 5.84 -5.83 -5.62
C GLU A 69 5.57 -5.88 -4.11
N GLU A 70 5.59 -4.73 -3.43
CA GLU A 70 5.34 -4.70 -1.99
C GLU A 70 3.87 -4.91 -1.62
N PHE A 71 2.92 -4.42 -2.43
CA PHE A 71 1.51 -4.74 -2.23
C PHE A 71 1.19 -6.20 -2.52
N GLU A 72 1.78 -6.80 -3.55
CA GLU A 72 1.62 -8.23 -3.85
C GLU A 72 2.20 -9.10 -2.75
N LYS A 73 3.38 -8.77 -2.20
CA LYS A 73 3.94 -9.47 -1.02
C LYS A 73 3.07 -9.30 0.22
N ALA A 74 2.44 -8.14 0.41
CA ALA A 74 1.47 -7.94 1.48
C ALA A 74 0.28 -8.91 1.33
N LEU A 75 -0.26 -9.04 0.11
CA LEU A 75 -1.37 -9.95 -0.22
C LEU A 75 -0.99 -11.43 -0.18
N GLN A 76 0.27 -11.78 -0.48
CA GLN A 76 0.78 -13.13 -0.29
C GLN A 76 0.79 -13.54 1.19
N THR A 77 0.98 -12.58 2.09
CA THR A 77 0.98 -12.82 3.53
C THR A 77 -0.43 -12.77 4.11
N ASP A 78 -1.23 -11.80 3.69
CA ASP A 78 -2.63 -11.61 4.08
C ASP A 78 -3.47 -11.28 2.84
N GLY A 79 -4.10 -12.31 2.28
CA GLY A 79 -4.90 -12.22 1.07
C GLY A 79 -6.22 -11.45 1.22
N THR A 80 -6.59 -11.05 2.43
CA THR A 80 -7.81 -10.25 2.72
C THR A 80 -7.49 -8.81 3.10
N PHE A 81 -6.23 -8.38 3.00
CA PHE A 81 -5.81 -7.01 3.31
C PHE A 81 -6.31 -6.00 2.25
N SER A 82 -7.53 -5.49 2.46
CA SER A 82 -8.26 -4.58 1.55
C SER A 82 -7.43 -3.40 1.05
N LEU A 83 -6.65 -2.78 1.93
CA LEU A 83 -5.81 -1.62 1.61
C LEU A 83 -4.73 -1.93 0.57
N ALA A 84 -4.17 -3.15 0.53
CA ALA A 84 -3.19 -3.50 -0.50
C ALA A 84 -3.84 -3.63 -1.88
N TYR A 85 -5.06 -4.20 -1.97
CA TYR A 85 -5.83 -4.18 -3.21
C TYR A 85 -6.19 -2.76 -3.65
N TYR A 86 -6.63 -1.92 -2.71
CA TYR A 86 -6.94 -0.52 -3.02
C TYR A 86 -5.71 0.22 -3.54
N ASN A 87 -4.56 0.07 -2.88
CA ASN A 87 -3.35 0.73 -3.30
C ASN A 87 -2.82 0.21 -4.64
N LEU A 88 -2.94 -1.10 -4.95
CA LEU A 88 -2.67 -1.62 -6.29
C LEU A 88 -3.56 -0.95 -7.34
N ALA A 89 -4.85 -0.76 -7.04
CA ALA A 89 -5.75 -0.02 -7.91
C ALA A 89 -5.26 1.42 -8.16
N CYS A 90 -4.80 2.12 -7.12
CA CYS A 90 -4.19 3.44 -7.25
C CYS A 90 -2.91 3.44 -8.11
N VAL A 91 -2.03 2.42 -7.97
CA VAL A 91 -0.85 2.29 -8.83
C VAL A 91 -1.24 2.19 -10.29
N TYR A 92 -2.14 1.25 -10.63
CA TYR A 92 -2.57 1.06 -12.01
C TYR A 92 -3.36 2.25 -12.56
N ALA A 93 -4.10 2.96 -11.70
CA ALA A 93 -4.79 4.18 -12.09
C ALA A 93 -3.81 5.29 -12.51
N ARG A 94 -2.73 5.50 -11.74
CA ARG A 94 -1.65 6.43 -12.13
C ARG A 94 -0.93 6.03 -13.41
N MET A 95 -0.81 4.74 -13.67
CA MET A 95 -0.25 4.20 -14.91
C MET A 95 -1.22 4.29 -16.10
N GLY A 96 -2.47 4.74 -15.89
CA GLY A 96 -3.51 4.74 -16.92
C GLY A 96 -4.01 3.35 -17.33
N ASN A 97 -3.63 2.30 -16.59
CA ASN A 97 -4.08 0.95 -16.84
C ASN A 97 -5.44 0.72 -16.17
N THR A 98 -6.48 1.23 -16.83
CA THR A 98 -7.84 1.21 -16.31
C THR A 98 -8.36 -0.20 -16.02
N ALA A 99 -8.04 -1.17 -16.88
CA ALA A 99 -8.48 -2.55 -16.71
C ALA A 99 -7.97 -3.17 -15.40
N ARG A 100 -6.66 -3.01 -15.10
CA ARG A 100 -6.07 -3.50 -13.85
C ARG A 100 -6.51 -2.68 -12.64
N ALA A 101 -6.65 -1.36 -12.79
CA ALA A 101 -7.18 -0.52 -11.72
C ALA A 101 -8.60 -0.95 -11.30
N ALA A 102 -9.50 -1.16 -12.26
CA ALA A 102 -10.86 -1.65 -12.00
C ALA A 102 -10.88 -3.07 -11.42
N HIS A 103 -9.98 -3.96 -11.88
CA HIS A 103 -9.84 -5.30 -11.32
C HIS A 103 -9.54 -5.26 -9.81
N TYR A 104 -8.52 -4.51 -9.42
CA TYR A 104 -8.10 -4.42 -8.01
C TYR A 104 -9.05 -3.60 -7.15
N LEU A 105 -9.65 -2.54 -7.69
CA LEU A 105 -10.67 -1.78 -6.98
C LEU A 105 -11.90 -2.66 -6.66
N ARG A 106 -12.29 -3.55 -7.56
CA ARG A 106 -13.38 -4.51 -7.29
C ARG A 106 -13.06 -5.43 -6.12
N GLN A 107 -11.83 -5.93 -6.03
CA GLN A 107 -11.38 -6.77 -4.91
C GLN A 107 -11.38 -5.99 -3.60
N ALA A 108 -10.87 -4.73 -3.63
CA ALA A 108 -10.91 -3.86 -2.47
C ALA A 108 -12.36 -3.60 -1.98
N ILE A 109 -13.28 -3.27 -2.89
CA ILE A 109 -14.70 -3.04 -2.56
C ILE A 109 -15.39 -4.29 -2.00
N ALA A 110 -15.04 -5.48 -2.51
CA ALA A 110 -15.61 -6.73 -2.04
C ALA A 110 -15.22 -7.03 -0.57
N LEU A 111 -14.02 -6.65 -0.16
CA LEU A 111 -13.53 -6.80 1.22
C LEU A 111 -13.96 -5.64 2.12
N GLU A 112 -13.97 -4.43 1.57
CA GLU A 112 -14.26 -3.19 2.27
C GLU A 112 -15.07 -2.25 1.35
N PRO A 113 -16.41 -2.28 1.45
CA PRO A 113 -17.29 -1.47 0.59
C PRO A 113 -17.01 0.03 0.62
N GLU A 114 -16.38 0.54 1.68
CA GLU A 114 -15.97 1.93 1.80
C GLU A 114 -14.90 2.33 0.77
N ALA A 115 -14.10 1.38 0.27
CA ALA A 115 -13.12 1.61 -0.80
C ALA A 115 -13.72 2.25 -2.05
N ARG A 116 -15.03 2.05 -2.28
CA ARG A 116 -15.79 2.75 -3.32
C ARG A 116 -15.75 4.26 -3.12
N ARG A 117 -16.00 4.74 -1.89
CA ARG A 117 -16.01 6.17 -1.55
C ARG A 117 -14.61 6.75 -1.64
N TRP A 118 -13.59 6.01 -1.24
CA TRP A 118 -12.20 6.44 -1.39
C TRP A 118 -11.87 6.70 -2.87
N ALA A 119 -12.17 5.74 -3.75
CA ALA A 119 -11.89 5.89 -5.19
C ALA A 119 -12.67 7.03 -5.88
N GLN A 120 -13.85 7.41 -5.35
CA GLN A 120 -14.61 8.56 -5.88
C GLN A 120 -13.86 9.88 -5.69
N SER A 121 -13.18 10.07 -4.56
CA SER A 121 -12.50 11.32 -4.21
C SER A 121 -10.99 11.29 -4.44
N ASP A 122 -10.37 10.12 -4.51
CA ASP A 122 -8.92 9.97 -4.68
C ASP A 122 -8.46 10.49 -6.05
N GLU A 123 -7.41 11.30 -6.02
CA GLU A 123 -6.82 11.94 -7.20
C GLU A 123 -6.15 10.93 -8.13
N ASP A 124 -5.71 9.78 -7.60
CA ASP A 124 -5.05 8.74 -8.41
C ASP A 124 -6.00 8.17 -9.46
N PHE A 125 -7.32 8.22 -9.22
CA PHE A 125 -8.35 7.81 -10.17
C PHE A 125 -8.79 8.91 -11.14
N ARG A 126 -8.34 10.17 -10.97
CA ARG A 126 -8.87 11.33 -11.71
C ARG A 126 -8.90 11.10 -13.23
N SER A 127 -7.84 10.54 -13.80
CA SER A 127 -7.72 10.30 -15.25
C SER A 127 -8.59 9.15 -15.76
N ILE A 128 -8.90 8.17 -14.91
CA ILE A 128 -9.64 6.96 -15.30
C ILE A 128 -11.08 6.92 -14.80
N ARG A 129 -11.51 7.90 -14.00
CA ARG A 129 -12.81 7.92 -13.31
C ARG A 129 -14.00 7.84 -14.26
N THR A 130 -13.86 8.39 -15.46
CA THR A 130 -14.91 8.38 -16.48
C THR A 130 -14.98 7.08 -17.28
N ALA A 131 -13.98 6.21 -17.19
CA ALA A 131 -13.98 4.94 -17.90
C ALA A 131 -15.11 4.04 -17.41
N LEU A 132 -15.75 3.33 -18.34
CA LEU A 132 -16.98 2.58 -18.08
C LEU A 132 -16.81 1.52 -16.99
N GLU A 133 -15.70 0.77 -17.03
CA GLU A 133 -15.37 -0.26 -16.05
C GLU A 133 -15.13 0.29 -14.64
N VAL A 134 -14.61 1.52 -14.52
CA VAL A 134 -14.42 2.20 -13.22
C VAL A 134 -15.74 2.77 -12.74
N GLN A 135 -16.49 3.46 -13.60
CA GLN A 135 -17.80 4.02 -13.24
C GLN A 135 -18.77 2.98 -12.69
N LYS A 136 -18.77 1.76 -13.25
CA LYS A 136 -19.62 0.66 -12.76
C LYS A 136 -19.33 0.31 -11.30
N LEU A 137 -18.08 0.44 -10.85
CA LEU A 137 -17.67 0.14 -9.47
C LEU A 137 -17.96 1.30 -8.51
N LEU A 138 -17.98 2.53 -9.01
CA LEU A 138 -18.22 3.74 -8.22
C LEU A 138 -19.71 4.00 -7.93
N ARG A 139 -20.63 3.28 -8.56
CA ARG A 139 -22.06 3.37 -8.28
C ARG A 139 -22.41 2.49 -7.06
N PRO A 140 -23.32 2.96 -6.17
CA PRO A 140 -23.72 2.23 -4.96
C PRO A 140 -24.28 0.84 -5.27
#